data_AF-A0A354BBH0-F1
#
_entry.id   AF-A0A354BBH0-F1
#
_cell.length_a   1.000
_cell.length_b   1.000
_cell.length_c   1.000
_cell.angle_alpha   90.00
_cell.angle_beta   90.00
_cell.angle_gamma   90.00
#
_symmetry.space_group_name_H-M   'P 1'
#
loop_
_entity.id
_entity.type
_entity.pdbx_description
1 polymer ?
#
loop_
_entity_poly.entity_id
_entity_poly.type
_entity_poly.pdbx_seq_one_letter_code
_entity_poly.pdbx_strand_id
1 'polypeptide(L)'
;GRHGNKGVISKILPIEDMPYTADGQPVDIILNPLGVPSRMNVGQVLEAHLGYAARWGWDINGEKVGDAPVRGTETKTRPTTKPSTFIATPVFDGAKWDEKELAGDKPVIVDILDNLNPESNDGETRLIQTDGKQTLFNGRTGEAFDNPIMTGYVYILKLAHLVDDKIHARSTGPYSMITQQPLGGKAQFGGQRFGEMEVWALEAYGAAYLLQELLTIKSDDVLGRVRVYEAIVKGENIPEPGIPESFKVLIKEMQALCLNVEVLSHDGQEIEMRELDEETFRTVEELGIDISRPERGSDEEDAARAAARAARV
;
A
#
# COMPACT_ATOMS: atom_id res chain seq x y z
N GLY A 1 -13.12 2.45 -3.86
CA GLY A 1 -14.46 3.04 -4.00
C GLY A 1 -15.34 2.59 -2.84
N ARG A 2 -16.63 2.87 -2.93
CA ARG A 2 -17.61 2.59 -1.87
C ARG A 2 -18.03 1.11 -1.81
N HIS A 3 -17.80 0.35 -2.88
CA HIS A 3 -18.18 -1.07 -3.02
C HIS A 3 -17.09 -2.06 -2.59
N GLY A 4 -16.28 -1.70 -1.58
CA GLY A 4 -15.20 -2.55 -1.08
C GLY A 4 -14.01 -2.74 -2.03
N ASN A 5 -14.03 -2.12 -3.21
CA ASN A 5 -12.92 -2.13 -4.15
C ASN A 5 -11.78 -1.22 -3.65
N LYS A 6 -10.63 -1.82 -3.37
CA LYS A 6 -9.38 -1.15 -2.96
C LYS A 6 -8.29 -1.45 -3.97
N GLY A 7 -7.42 -0.47 -4.21
CA GLY A 7 -6.26 -0.57 -5.08
C GLY A 7 -5.15 0.36 -4.62
N VAL A 8 -3.94 0.10 -5.09
CA VAL A 8 -2.77 0.98 -4.93
C VAL A 8 -2.50 1.61 -6.29
N ILE A 9 -2.26 2.92 -6.33
CA ILE A 9 -1.88 3.62 -7.57
C ILE A 9 -0.52 3.09 -8.01
N SER A 10 -0.45 2.45 -9.17
CA SER A 10 0.78 1.84 -9.70
C SER A 10 1.58 2.79 -10.60
N LYS A 11 0.89 3.60 -11.41
CA LYS A 11 1.51 4.54 -12.35
C LYS A 11 0.62 5.75 -12.58
N ILE A 12 1.24 6.92 -12.72
CA ILE A 12 0.59 8.14 -13.20
C ILE A 12 1.04 8.32 -14.65
N LEU A 13 0.10 8.33 -15.58
CA LEU A 13 0.36 8.50 -17.00
C LEU A 13 0.16 9.97 -17.41
N PRO A 14 0.93 10.46 -18.40
CA PRO A 14 0.59 11.69 -19.10
C PRO A 14 -0.78 11.58 -19.77
N ILE A 15 -1.45 12.72 -20.00
CA ILE A 15 -2.83 12.75 -20.53
C ILE A 15 -2.87 12.19 -21.95
N GLU A 16 -1.83 12.46 -22.76
CA GLU A 16 -1.67 11.97 -24.12
C GLU A 16 -1.53 10.45 -24.23
N ASP A 17 -1.11 9.78 -23.15
CA ASP A 17 -0.98 8.33 -23.09
C ASP A 17 -2.30 7.64 -22.71
N MET A 18 -3.28 8.40 -22.20
CA MET A 18 -4.53 7.85 -21.70
C MET A 18 -5.46 7.45 -22.85
N PRO A 19 -6.22 6.35 -22.71
CA PRO A 19 -7.33 6.06 -23.59
C PRO A 19 -8.30 7.25 -23.67
N TYR A 20 -8.81 7.52 -24.86
CA TYR A 20 -9.74 8.62 -25.09
C TYR A 20 -10.98 8.17 -25.87
N THR A 21 -12.07 8.91 -25.71
CA THR A 21 -13.36 8.70 -26.39
C THR A 21 -13.36 9.25 -27.81
N ALA A 22 -14.39 8.96 -28.61
CA ALA A 22 -14.44 9.42 -30.01
C ALA A 22 -14.46 10.96 -30.17
N ASP A 23 -14.88 11.70 -29.14
CA ASP A 23 -14.84 13.16 -29.09
C ASP A 23 -13.53 13.73 -28.49
N GLY A 24 -12.53 12.87 -28.27
CA GLY A 24 -11.19 13.27 -27.83
C GLY A 24 -11.01 13.40 -26.31
N GLN A 25 -12.03 13.08 -25.50
CA GLN A 25 -11.92 13.18 -24.05
C GLN A 25 -11.10 12.00 -23.47
N PRO A 26 -9.99 12.28 -22.77
CA PRO A 26 -9.21 11.23 -22.11
C PRO A 26 -9.93 10.71 -20.85
N VAL A 27 -9.75 9.43 -20.53
CA VAL A 27 -10.21 8.84 -19.27
C VAL A 27 -9.27 9.21 -18.12
N ASP A 28 -9.80 9.34 -16.89
CA ASP A 28 -9.00 9.73 -15.72
C ASP A 28 -8.35 8.52 -15.00
N ILE A 29 -9.10 7.42 -14.86
CA ILE A 29 -8.68 6.24 -14.07
C ILE A 29 -9.02 4.97 -14.83
N ILE A 30 -8.05 4.08 -14.94
CA ILE A 30 -8.22 2.75 -15.53
C ILE A 30 -8.30 1.72 -14.39
N LEU A 31 -9.40 0.96 -14.36
CA LEU A 31 -9.62 -0.11 -13.39
C LEU A 31 -9.59 -1.48 -14.07
N ASN A 32 -9.07 -2.49 -13.37
CA ASN A 32 -9.04 -3.86 -13.88
C ASN A 32 -10.43 -4.52 -13.77
N PRO A 33 -11.05 -4.95 -14.88
CA PRO A 33 -12.38 -5.56 -14.86
C PRO A 33 -12.41 -6.91 -14.13
N LEU A 34 -11.29 -7.64 -14.04
CA LEU A 34 -11.23 -8.96 -13.39
C LEU A 34 -11.52 -8.92 -11.88
N GLY A 35 -11.39 -7.74 -11.26
CA GLY A 35 -11.69 -7.54 -9.85
C GLY A 35 -13.20 -7.53 -9.54
N VAL A 36 -14.06 -7.41 -10.54
CA VAL A 36 -15.52 -7.32 -10.35
C VAL A 36 -16.17 -8.71 -10.20
N PRO A 37 -15.97 -9.67 -11.13
CA PRO A 37 -16.64 -10.98 -11.04
C PRO A 37 -16.19 -11.78 -9.83
N SER A 38 -14.89 -11.76 -9.52
CA SER A 38 -14.30 -12.53 -8.41
C SER A 38 -14.79 -12.08 -7.02
N ARG A 39 -15.19 -10.81 -6.88
CA ARG A 39 -15.64 -10.23 -5.61
C ARG A 39 -17.14 -10.01 -5.55
N MET A 40 -17.87 -10.35 -6.61
CA MET A 40 -19.32 -10.16 -6.77
C MET A 40 -19.81 -8.74 -6.41
N ASN A 41 -18.96 -7.72 -6.61
CA ASN A 41 -19.29 -6.34 -6.30
C ASN A 41 -19.77 -5.59 -7.56
N VAL A 42 -20.85 -6.11 -8.15
CA VAL A 42 -21.51 -5.57 -9.37
C VAL A 42 -22.02 -4.14 -9.15
N GLY A 43 -22.32 -3.76 -7.91
CA GLY A 43 -22.75 -2.40 -7.56
C GLY A 43 -21.80 -1.29 -8.04
N GLN A 44 -20.49 -1.56 -8.17
CA GLN A 44 -19.55 -0.57 -8.71
C GLN A 44 -19.74 -0.31 -10.21
N VAL A 45 -20.22 -1.32 -10.95
CA VAL A 45 -20.55 -1.22 -12.37
C VAL A 45 -21.81 -0.38 -12.51
N LEU A 46 -22.84 -0.68 -11.73
CA LEU A 46 -24.09 0.07 -11.71
C LEU A 46 -23.88 1.53 -11.25
N GLU A 47 -22.99 1.77 -10.29
CA GLU A 47 -22.55 3.12 -9.90
C GLU A 47 -21.94 3.87 -11.07
N ALA A 48 -21.05 3.24 -11.83
CA ALA A 48 -20.40 3.87 -12.98
C ALA A 48 -21.41 4.23 -14.10
N HIS A 49 -22.34 3.32 -14.41
CA HIS A 49 -23.42 3.56 -15.38
C HIS A 49 -24.33 4.71 -14.95
N LEU A 50 -24.82 4.66 -13.71
CA LEU A 50 -25.71 5.68 -13.18
C LEU A 50 -24.99 7.03 -13.04
N GLY A 51 -23.71 7.02 -12.64
CA GLY A 51 -22.85 8.20 -12.59
C GLY A 51 -22.66 8.85 -13.96
N TYR A 52 -22.56 8.04 -15.03
CA TYR A 52 -22.56 8.53 -16.41
C TYR A 52 -23.89 9.19 -16.78
N ALA A 53 -25.01 8.54 -16.44
CA ALA A 53 -26.32 9.13 -16.67
C ALA A 53 -26.53 10.44 -15.91
N ALA A 54 -26.12 10.51 -14.64
CA ALA A 54 -26.23 11.71 -13.82
C ALA A 54 -25.37 12.87 -14.31
N ARG A 55 -24.23 12.58 -14.95
CA ARG A 55 -23.38 13.61 -15.55
C ARG A 55 -24.11 14.37 -16.65
N TRP A 56 -24.83 13.67 -17.52
CA TRP A 56 -25.41 14.23 -18.75
C TRP A 56 -26.92 14.50 -18.69
N GLY A 57 -27.63 13.83 -17.77
CA GLY A 57 -29.09 13.85 -17.71
C GLY A 57 -29.70 13.00 -18.83
N TRP A 58 -31.00 12.75 -18.72
CA TRP A 58 -31.74 11.92 -19.68
C TRP A 58 -33.18 12.42 -19.80
N ASP A 59 -33.92 11.93 -20.81
CA ASP A 59 -35.33 12.25 -21.02
C ASP A 59 -36.19 11.00 -20.76
N ILE A 60 -37.32 11.12 -20.08
CA ILE A 60 -38.29 10.03 -19.96
C ILE A 60 -39.66 10.57 -20.31
N ASN A 61 -40.29 9.98 -21.32
CA ASN A 61 -41.66 10.31 -21.73
C ASN A 61 -41.87 11.81 -22.04
N GLY A 62 -40.84 12.53 -22.47
CA GLY A 62 -40.88 13.96 -22.77
C GLY A 62 -40.58 14.85 -21.56
N GLU A 63 -40.28 14.27 -20.40
CA GLU A 63 -39.81 14.99 -19.21
C GLU A 63 -38.29 14.87 -19.10
N LYS A 64 -37.61 16.02 -19.08
CA LYS A 64 -36.16 16.08 -18.88
C LYS A 64 -35.80 15.90 -17.41
N VAL A 65 -34.93 14.94 -17.14
CA VAL A 65 -34.38 14.67 -15.82
C VAL A 65 -32.98 15.26 -15.72
N GLY A 66 -32.87 16.33 -14.91
CA GLY A 66 -31.61 17.03 -14.63
C GLY A 66 -31.50 18.41 -15.31
N ASP A 67 -30.57 19.22 -14.80
CA ASP A 67 -30.18 20.51 -15.39
C ASP A 67 -29.50 20.29 -16.76
N ALA A 68 -29.40 21.34 -17.58
CA ALA A 68 -28.58 21.28 -18.79
C ALA A 68 -27.13 20.89 -18.46
N PRO A 69 -26.54 19.89 -19.14
CA PRO A 69 -25.21 19.42 -18.82
C PRO A 69 -24.16 20.51 -19.06
N VAL A 70 -23.23 20.65 -18.11
CA VAL A 70 -22.13 21.62 -18.19
C VAL A 70 -21.01 21.06 -19.06
N ARG A 71 -20.92 21.54 -20.30
CA ARG A 71 -19.87 21.20 -21.28
C ARG A 71 -18.64 22.10 -21.14
N GLY A 72 -17.51 21.68 -21.71
CA GLY A 72 -16.21 22.36 -21.61
C GLY A 72 -15.45 22.10 -20.31
N THR A 73 -15.88 21.11 -19.52
CA THR A 73 -15.23 20.70 -18.27
C THR A 73 -14.59 19.31 -18.34
N GLU A 74 -14.73 18.64 -19.49
CA GLU A 74 -14.32 17.27 -19.80
C GLU A 74 -12.79 17.11 -19.87
N THR A 75 -12.08 18.17 -20.26
CA THR A 75 -10.63 18.16 -20.52
C THR A 75 -9.77 18.53 -19.30
N LYS A 76 -10.39 18.89 -18.17
CA LYS A 76 -9.67 19.30 -16.96
C LYS A 76 -9.95 18.31 -15.84
N THR A 77 -8.90 17.62 -15.39
CA THR A 77 -8.91 16.87 -14.12
C THR A 77 -9.32 17.80 -13.00
N ARG A 78 -10.47 17.52 -12.38
CA ARG A 78 -11.03 18.32 -11.29
C ARG A 78 -11.51 17.40 -10.17
N PRO A 79 -11.37 17.82 -8.90
CA PRO A 79 -11.86 17.03 -7.77
C PRO A 79 -13.39 16.96 -7.71
N THR A 80 -14.08 17.97 -8.25
CA THR A 80 -15.55 18.02 -8.30
C THR A 80 -16.02 18.63 -9.62
N THR A 81 -17.05 18.01 -10.21
CA THR A 81 -17.74 18.52 -11.38
C THR A 81 -19.24 18.46 -11.09
N LYS A 82 -19.97 19.56 -11.30
CA LYS A 82 -21.42 19.60 -11.06
C LYS A 82 -22.11 18.62 -12.04
N PRO A 83 -22.86 17.62 -11.55
CA PRO A 83 -23.64 16.75 -12.42
C PRO A 83 -24.89 17.47 -12.93
N SER A 84 -25.49 16.97 -14.00
CA SER A 84 -26.81 17.41 -14.47
C SER A 84 -27.88 17.13 -13.40
N THR A 85 -27.80 15.97 -12.74
CA THR A 85 -28.69 15.63 -11.63
C THR A 85 -27.94 14.94 -10.50
N PHE A 86 -28.37 15.19 -9.26
CA PHE A 86 -27.83 14.46 -8.12
C PHE A 86 -28.58 13.13 -7.97
N ILE A 87 -27.81 12.05 -8.03
CA ILE A 87 -28.29 10.69 -7.82
C ILE A 87 -27.74 10.15 -6.51
N ALA A 88 -28.54 9.37 -5.81
CA ALA A 88 -28.04 8.45 -4.80
C ALA A 88 -27.91 7.08 -5.46
N THR A 89 -26.69 6.54 -5.53
CA THR A 89 -26.49 5.14 -5.90
C THR A 89 -27.07 4.27 -4.78
N PRO A 90 -28.17 3.53 -5.01
CA PRO A 90 -28.74 2.67 -3.99
C PRO A 90 -27.78 1.52 -3.64
N VAL A 91 -28.08 0.82 -2.54
CA VAL A 91 -27.46 -0.49 -2.29
C VAL A 91 -28.06 -1.44 -3.31
N PHE A 92 -27.30 -1.79 -4.35
CA PHE A 92 -27.74 -2.66 -5.44
C PHE A 92 -27.74 -4.16 -5.05
N ASP A 93 -28.15 -4.49 -3.81
CA ASP A 93 -28.23 -5.89 -3.39
C ASP A 93 -29.46 -6.55 -4.05
N GLY A 94 -29.22 -7.60 -4.83
CA GLY A 94 -30.26 -8.30 -5.60
C GLY A 94 -30.86 -7.55 -6.80
N ALA A 95 -30.45 -6.31 -7.08
CA ALA A 95 -30.99 -5.51 -8.19
C ALA A 95 -30.39 -5.94 -9.54
N LYS A 96 -31.23 -6.33 -10.50
CA LYS A 96 -30.82 -6.53 -11.90
C LYS A 96 -31.03 -5.27 -12.72
N TRP A 97 -30.21 -5.10 -13.75
CA TRP A 97 -30.16 -3.91 -14.59
C TRP A 97 -31.37 -3.76 -15.53
N ASP A 98 -32.11 -4.84 -15.75
CA ASP A 98 -33.18 -5.02 -16.73
C ASP A 98 -34.56 -5.40 -16.13
N GLU A 99 -34.68 -5.52 -14.81
CA GLU A 99 -35.90 -5.99 -14.14
C GLU A 99 -36.98 -4.89 -14.00
N LYS A 100 -37.78 -4.70 -15.07
CA LYS A 100 -38.88 -3.73 -15.10
C LYS A 100 -40.03 -4.04 -14.13
N GLU A 101 -40.30 -5.32 -13.86
CA GLU A 101 -41.40 -5.73 -12.96
C GLU A 101 -41.19 -5.28 -11.51
N LEU A 102 -39.95 -5.33 -11.01
CA LEU A 102 -39.58 -4.90 -9.66
C LEU A 102 -39.39 -3.38 -9.58
N ALA A 103 -39.05 -2.73 -10.70
CA ALA A 103 -38.82 -1.29 -10.78
C ALA A 103 -40.12 -0.47 -10.68
N GLY A 104 -41.28 -1.07 -11.00
CA GLY A 104 -42.57 -0.38 -10.98
C GLY A 104 -42.60 0.81 -11.94
N ASP A 105 -42.96 1.99 -11.43
CA ASP A 105 -43.03 3.23 -12.23
C ASP A 105 -41.65 3.90 -12.44
N LYS A 106 -40.56 3.32 -11.92
CA LYS A 106 -39.21 3.89 -12.05
C LYS A 106 -38.48 3.30 -13.27
N PRO A 107 -37.70 4.12 -14.00
CA PRO A 107 -36.91 3.63 -15.12
C PRO A 107 -35.79 2.70 -14.66
N VAL A 108 -35.54 1.63 -15.42
CA VAL A 108 -34.36 0.78 -15.24
C VAL A 108 -33.14 1.42 -15.91
N ILE A 109 -31.92 0.97 -15.57
CA ILE A 109 -30.68 1.58 -16.08
C ILE A 109 -30.61 1.55 -17.60
N VAL A 110 -31.12 0.49 -18.25
CA VAL A 110 -31.21 0.41 -19.72
C VAL A 110 -32.05 1.55 -20.28
N ASP A 111 -33.24 1.77 -19.73
CA ASP A 111 -34.14 2.83 -20.20
C ASP A 111 -33.53 4.22 -20.01
N ILE A 112 -32.76 4.41 -18.92
CA ILE A 112 -32.00 5.65 -18.68
C ILE A 112 -30.90 5.84 -19.73
N LEU A 113 -30.13 4.79 -20.01
CA LEU A 113 -29.06 4.83 -21.01
C LEU A 113 -29.61 4.96 -22.44
N ASP A 114 -30.78 4.43 -22.73
CA ASP A 114 -31.43 4.56 -24.05
C ASP A 114 -31.85 6.00 -24.33
N ASN A 115 -32.30 6.73 -23.30
CA ASN A 115 -32.78 8.10 -23.43
C ASN A 115 -31.81 9.15 -22.89
N LEU A 116 -30.52 8.82 -22.85
CA LEU A 116 -29.48 9.75 -22.41
C LEU A 116 -29.39 10.98 -23.33
N ASN A 117 -29.17 12.16 -22.75
CA ASN A 117 -28.83 13.34 -23.53
C ASN A 117 -27.47 13.15 -24.24
N PRO A 118 -27.28 13.73 -25.45
CA PRO A 118 -26.01 13.61 -26.16
C PRO A 118 -24.82 14.11 -25.33
N GLU A 119 -23.85 13.24 -25.16
CA GLU A 119 -22.68 13.41 -24.29
C GLU A 119 -21.47 14.00 -24.99
N SER A 120 -21.44 13.99 -26.34
CA SER A 120 -20.34 14.58 -27.11
C SER A 120 -20.10 16.05 -26.73
N ASN A 121 -18.86 16.51 -26.83
CA ASN A 121 -18.50 17.92 -26.67
C ASN A 121 -19.40 18.88 -27.47
N ASP A 122 -19.83 18.49 -28.68
CA ASP A 122 -20.69 19.29 -29.55
C ASP A 122 -22.17 19.26 -29.12
N GLY A 123 -22.54 18.30 -28.26
CA GLY A 123 -23.87 18.16 -27.69
C GLY A 123 -24.94 17.61 -28.62
N GLU A 124 -24.53 17.05 -29.76
CA GLU A 124 -25.43 16.49 -30.77
C GLU A 124 -25.30 14.97 -30.91
N THR A 125 -24.13 14.40 -30.57
CA THR A 125 -23.82 12.97 -30.82
C THR A 125 -23.82 12.15 -29.54
N ARG A 126 -24.40 10.94 -29.63
CA ARG A 126 -24.29 9.89 -28.59
C ARG A 126 -23.04 9.03 -28.80
N LEU A 127 -22.31 8.77 -27.71
CA LEU A 127 -21.04 8.04 -27.69
C LEU A 127 -21.15 6.68 -27.00
N ILE A 128 -21.89 6.63 -25.88
CA ILE A 128 -22.16 5.44 -25.09
C ILE A 128 -23.33 4.65 -25.69
N GLN A 129 -23.14 3.34 -25.76
CA GLN A 129 -24.16 2.39 -26.15
C GLN A 129 -25.12 2.13 -24.98
N THR A 130 -26.22 1.45 -25.27
CA THR A 130 -27.27 1.09 -24.31
C THR A 130 -26.79 0.14 -23.21
N ASP A 131 -25.70 -0.61 -23.46
CA ASP A 131 -25.01 -1.46 -22.48
C ASP A 131 -23.99 -0.70 -21.61
N GLY A 132 -23.87 0.62 -21.83
CA GLY A 132 -22.94 1.50 -21.14
C GLY A 132 -21.47 1.32 -21.52
N LYS A 133 -21.22 0.77 -22.71
CA LYS A 133 -19.87 0.70 -23.29
C LYS A 133 -19.74 1.70 -24.43
N GLN A 134 -18.51 2.11 -24.71
CA GLN A 134 -18.20 2.95 -25.85
C GLN A 134 -16.85 2.55 -26.47
N THR A 135 -16.65 2.90 -27.74
CA THR A 135 -15.35 2.71 -28.39
C THR A 135 -14.35 3.72 -27.81
N LEU A 136 -13.25 3.20 -27.29
CA LEU A 136 -12.11 4.00 -26.87
C LEU A 136 -10.98 3.85 -27.89
N PHE A 137 -10.10 4.84 -27.90
CA PHE A 137 -8.91 4.90 -28.73
C PHE A 137 -7.67 4.93 -27.83
N ASN A 138 -6.61 4.29 -28.27
CA ASN A 138 -5.35 4.24 -27.56
C ASN A 138 -4.59 5.58 -27.73
N GLY A 139 -4.29 6.28 -26.64
CA GLY A 139 -3.59 7.57 -26.67
C GLY A 139 -2.22 7.53 -27.37
N ARG A 140 -1.53 6.39 -27.35
CA ARG A 140 -0.18 6.25 -27.93
C ARG A 140 -0.18 5.96 -29.41
N THR A 141 -1.13 5.16 -29.88
CA THR A 141 -1.18 4.69 -31.28
C THR A 141 -2.26 5.39 -32.09
N GLY A 142 -3.28 5.94 -31.45
CA GLY A 142 -4.49 6.49 -32.08
C GLY A 142 -5.46 5.43 -32.58
N GLU A 143 -5.15 4.14 -32.45
CA GLU A 143 -5.98 3.03 -32.91
C GLU A 143 -7.15 2.77 -31.94
N ALA A 144 -8.30 2.37 -32.49
CA ALA A 144 -9.44 1.95 -31.68
C ALA A 144 -9.16 0.62 -30.98
N PHE A 145 -9.65 0.45 -29.75
CA PHE A 145 -9.61 -0.85 -29.09
C PHE A 145 -10.58 -1.85 -29.76
N ASP A 146 -10.20 -3.13 -29.80
CA ASP A 146 -10.95 -4.19 -30.49
C ASP A 146 -12.40 -4.36 -30.00
N ASN A 147 -12.65 -4.09 -28.72
CA ASN A 147 -13.95 -4.24 -28.09
C ASN A 147 -14.38 -2.94 -27.41
N PRO A 148 -15.69 -2.63 -27.39
CA PRO A 148 -16.18 -1.47 -26.65
C PRO A 148 -15.93 -1.65 -25.15
N ILE A 149 -15.49 -0.57 -24.50
CA ILE A 149 -15.06 -0.58 -23.11
C ILE A 149 -16.10 0.17 -22.28
N MET A 150 -16.41 -0.39 -21.12
CA MET A 150 -17.27 0.26 -20.14
C MET A 150 -16.60 1.55 -19.64
N THR A 151 -17.30 2.68 -19.77
CA THR A 151 -16.87 3.97 -19.21
C THR A 151 -17.96 4.53 -18.33
N GLY A 152 -17.59 5.18 -17.23
CA GLY A 152 -18.55 5.74 -16.30
C GLY A 152 -17.88 6.58 -15.22
N TYR A 153 -18.70 7.23 -14.39
CA TYR A 153 -18.21 8.03 -13.28
C TYR A 153 -18.42 7.28 -11.96
N VAL A 154 -17.33 7.02 -11.25
CA VAL A 154 -17.32 6.30 -9.97
C VAL A 154 -16.84 7.22 -8.87
N TYR A 155 -17.42 7.12 -7.67
CA TYR A 155 -16.95 7.87 -6.52
C TYR A 155 -15.72 7.19 -5.88
N ILE A 156 -14.56 7.83 -6.02
CA ILE A 156 -13.28 7.34 -5.50
C ILE A 156 -12.89 8.11 -4.22
N LEU A 157 -12.44 7.35 -3.23
CA LEU A 157 -11.97 7.86 -1.94
C LEU A 157 -10.46 7.64 -1.82
N LYS A 158 -9.74 8.67 -1.36
CA LYS A 158 -8.35 8.54 -0.92
C LYS A 158 -8.33 8.11 0.55
N LEU A 159 -7.80 6.92 0.82
CA LEU A 159 -7.66 6.42 2.20
C LEU A 159 -6.44 7.05 2.88
N ALA A 160 -6.47 7.15 4.21
CA ALA A 160 -5.36 7.65 5.04
C ALA A 160 -4.09 6.77 5.01
N HIS A 161 -4.08 5.68 4.26
CA HIS A 161 -2.92 4.81 4.09
C HIS A 161 -1.94 5.38 3.06
N LEU A 162 -1.24 6.45 3.42
CA LEU A 162 -0.24 7.09 2.57
C LEU A 162 1.06 6.28 2.57
N VAL A 163 1.70 6.20 1.40
CA VAL A 163 2.98 5.47 1.24
C VAL A 163 4.10 6.14 2.02
N ASP A 164 4.12 7.47 2.11
CA ASP A 164 5.10 8.26 2.88
C ASP A 164 5.13 7.83 4.36
N ASP A 165 3.96 7.55 4.92
CA ASP A 165 3.85 7.05 6.30
C ASP A 165 4.34 5.61 6.46
N LYS A 166 4.33 4.81 5.38
CA LYS A 166 4.66 3.38 5.39
C LYS A 166 6.11 3.07 5.01
N ILE A 167 6.78 3.92 4.24
CA ILE A 167 8.19 3.71 3.88
C ILE A 167 9.02 3.80 5.17
N HIS A 168 9.83 2.76 5.40
CA HIS A 168 10.77 2.68 6.51
C HIS A 168 11.98 1.86 6.08
N ALA A 169 13.17 2.36 6.36
CA ALA A 169 14.43 1.67 6.09
C ALA A 169 15.40 1.93 7.24
N ARG A 170 16.22 0.94 7.55
CA ARG A 170 17.22 0.99 8.61
C ARG A 170 18.50 0.33 8.11
N SER A 171 19.64 1.00 8.31
CA SER A 171 20.98 0.40 8.19
C SER A 171 21.49 0.01 9.58
N THR A 172 21.80 1.01 10.41
CA THR A 172 22.14 0.88 11.83
C THR A 172 21.18 1.76 12.64
N GLY A 173 21.11 1.55 13.96
CA GLY A 173 20.19 2.29 14.82
C GLY A 173 20.29 1.84 16.27
N PRO A 174 19.39 2.31 17.14
CA PRO A 174 19.41 1.95 18.55
C PRO A 174 19.06 0.46 18.76
N TYR A 175 19.56 -0.06 19.88
CA TYR A 175 19.41 -1.44 20.34
C TYR A 175 18.82 -1.44 21.75
N SER A 176 18.12 -2.52 22.11
CA SER A 176 17.60 -2.68 23.46
C SER A 176 18.74 -2.93 24.44
N MET A 177 18.62 -2.37 25.65
CA MET A 177 19.61 -2.54 26.71
C MET A 177 19.73 -4.00 27.17
N ILE A 178 18.62 -4.74 27.17
CA ILE A 178 18.56 -6.10 27.74
C ILE A 178 18.98 -7.13 26.70
N THR A 179 18.28 -7.20 25.57
CA THR A 179 18.50 -8.25 24.56
C THR A 179 19.55 -7.88 23.52
N GLN A 180 20.04 -6.64 23.53
CA GLN A 180 20.95 -6.09 22.51
C GLN A 180 20.42 -6.17 21.06
N GLN A 181 19.12 -6.47 20.89
CA GLN A 181 18.47 -6.53 19.58
C GLN A 181 18.08 -5.14 19.08
N PRO A 182 17.99 -4.94 17.75
CA PRO A 182 17.39 -3.75 17.15
C PRO A 182 16.05 -3.39 17.79
N LEU A 183 15.86 -2.12 18.17
CA LEU A 183 14.55 -1.65 18.65
C LEU A 183 13.44 -1.88 17.62
N GLY A 184 12.18 -1.85 18.06
CA GLY A 184 11.02 -2.07 17.21
C GLY A 184 10.35 -0.78 16.74
N GLY A 185 9.79 -0.80 15.53
CA GLY A 185 8.90 0.27 15.05
C GLY A 185 9.60 1.50 14.44
N LYS A 186 8.88 2.16 13.54
CA LYS A 186 9.40 3.30 12.73
C LYS A 186 9.85 4.48 13.59
N ALA A 187 9.15 4.75 14.70
CA ALA A 187 9.45 5.91 15.57
C ALA A 187 10.85 5.85 16.19
N GLN A 188 11.34 4.64 16.47
CA GLN A 188 12.64 4.36 17.10
C GLN A 188 13.72 3.98 16.08
N PHE A 189 13.47 4.19 14.78
CA PHE A 189 14.32 3.65 13.71
C PHE A 189 14.55 2.14 13.87
N GLY A 190 13.48 1.42 14.18
CA GLY A 190 13.53 0.01 14.52
C GLY A 190 13.84 -0.93 13.36
N GLY A 191 14.32 -2.12 13.67
CA GLY A 191 14.55 -3.19 12.71
C GLY A 191 13.25 -3.90 12.31
N GLN A 192 13.30 -4.64 11.20
CA GLN A 192 12.22 -5.55 10.83
C GLN A 192 12.33 -6.82 11.67
N ARG A 193 11.20 -7.31 12.19
CA ARG A 193 11.17 -8.61 12.86
C ARG A 193 11.36 -9.71 11.82
N PHE A 194 12.39 -10.52 12.03
CA PHE A 194 12.62 -11.77 11.32
C PHE A 194 12.17 -12.91 12.25
N GLY A 195 11.05 -13.56 11.93
CA GLY A 195 10.40 -14.53 12.78
C GLY A 195 10.71 -15.97 12.40
N GLU A 196 10.10 -16.89 13.13
CA GLU A 196 10.26 -18.34 12.95
C GLU A 196 9.87 -18.80 11.54
N MET A 197 8.79 -18.25 10.96
CA MET A 197 8.36 -18.62 9.61
C MET A 197 9.38 -18.19 8.55
N GLU A 198 10.03 -17.04 8.73
CA GLU A 198 11.08 -16.61 7.82
C GLU A 198 12.38 -17.42 7.99
N VAL A 199 12.68 -17.90 9.21
CA VAL A 199 13.78 -18.84 9.48
C VAL A 199 13.56 -20.14 8.71
N TRP A 200 12.38 -20.76 8.82
CA TRP A 200 12.06 -22.00 8.10
C TRP A 200 12.20 -21.84 6.58
N ALA A 201 11.83 -20.68 6.05
CA ALA A 201 12.00 -20.40 4.63
C ALA A 201 13.49 -20.48 4.22
N LEU A 202 14.40 -19.89 5.01
CA LEU A 202 15.84 -19.94 4.72
C LEU A 202 16.45 -21.33 4.91
N GLU A 203 16.01 -22.06 5.92
CA GLU A 203 16.42 -23.45 6.16
C GLU A 203 16.04 -24.34 4.98
N ALA A 204 14.82 -24.18 4.43
CA ALA A 204 14.37 -24.93 3.26
C ALA A 204 15.22 -24.69 2.01
N TYR A 205 15.79 -23.47 1.86
CA TYR A 205 16.73 -23.16 0.79
C TYR A 205 18.17 -23.60 1.07
N GLY A 206 18.48 -24.07 2.29
CA GLY A 206 19.85 -24.37 2.69
C GLY A 206 20.74 -23.12 2.81
N ALA A 207 20.15 -21.95 3.01
CA ALA A 207 20.86 -20.67 3.08
C ALA A 207 21.51 -20.44 4.46
N ALA A 208 22.35 -21.38 4.89
CA ALA A 208 22.92 -21.44 6.24
C ALA A 208 23.69 -20.17 6.63
N TYR A 209 24.57 -19.67 5.75
CA TYR A 209 25.34 -18.45 6.02
C TYR A 209 24.44 -17.21 6.18
N LEU A 210 23.44 -17.05 5.31
CA LEU A 210 22.54 -15.90 5.37
C LEU A 210 21.66 -15.95 6.63
N LEU A 211 21.20 -17.14 7.03
CA LEU A 211 20.48 -17.34 8.28
C LEU A 211 21.38 -17.03 9.48
N GLN A 212 22.62 -17.52 9.47
CA GLN A 212 23.59 -17.25 10.53
C GLN A 212 23.83 -15.75 10.67
N GLU A 213 24.03 -15.01 9.57
CA GLU A 213 24.20 -13.56 9.60
C GLU A 213 23.00 -12.83 10.22
N LEU A 214 21.78 -13.23 9.86
CA LEU A 214 20.54 -12.61 10.37
C LEU A 214 20.35 -12.84 11.87
N LEU A 215 20.69 -14.03 12.36
CA LEU A 215 20.53 -14.41 13.77
C LEU A 215 21.67 -13.92 14.68
N THR A 216 22.77 -13.42 14.11
CA THR A 216 23.96 -13.00 14.88
C THR A 216 24.31 -11.54 14.60
N ILE A 217 25.17 -11.28 13.61
CA ILE A 217 25.80 -9.99 13.32
C ILE A 217 24.81 -8.90 12.88
N LYS A 218 23.63 -9.25 12.37
CA LYS A 218 22.55 -8.30 12.04
C LYS A 218 21.53 -8.10 13.16
N SER A 219 21.71 -8.80 14.28
CA SER A 219 20.82 -8.78 15.44
C SER A 219 21.60 -8.38 16.71
N ASP A 220 22.04 -9.36 17.50
CA ASP A 220 22.45 -9.22 18.89
C ASP A 220 23.89 -9.69 19.17
N ASP A 221 24.68 -10.05 18.15
CA ASP A 221 26.13 -10.18 18.31
C ASP A 221 26.77 -8.78 18.35
N VAL A 222 26.98 -8.27 19.56
CA VAL A 222 27.47 -6.91 19.82
C VAL A 222 28.87 -6.67 19.23
N LEU A 223 29.78 -7.63 19.36
CA LEU A 223 31.12 -7.49 18.79
C LEU A 223 31.12 -7.76 17.30
N GLY A 224 30.38 -8.78 16.86
CA GLY A 224 30.28 -9.16 15.45
C GLY A 224 29.75 -8.01 14.61
N ARG A 225 28.69 -7.32 15.03
CA ARG A 225 28.10 -6.21 14.27
C ARG A 225 29.07 -5.03 14.06
N VAL A 226 29.92 -4.73 15.06
CA VAL A 226 30.92 -3.65 14.97
C VAL A 226 32.02 -4.04 13.98
N ARG A 227 32.57 -5.25 14.12
CA ARG A 227 33.61 -5.75 13.21
C ARG A 227 33.12 -5.86 11.77
N VAL A 228 31.87 -6.27 11.57
CA VAL A 228 31.23 -6.36 10.25
C VAL A 228 31.08 -4.98 9.63
N TYR A 229 30.66 -3.99 10.40
CA TYR A 229 30.57 -2.61 9.92
C TYR A 229 31.94 -2.11 9.43
N GLU A 230 33.00 -2.33 10.22
CA GLU A 230 34.36 -1.98 9.81
C GLU A 230 34.82 -2.73 8.55
N ALA A 231 34.57 -4.05 8.48
CA ALA A 231 34.94 -4.87 7.34
C ALA A 231 34.25 -4.37 6.05
N ILE A 232 32.96 -4.02 6.13
CA ILE A 232 32.22 -3.45 5.00
C ILE A 232 32.83 -2.12 4.54
N VAL A 233 33.20 -1.24 5.48
CA VAL A 233 33.82 0.06 5.16
C VAL A 233 35.21 -0.13 4.54
N LYS A 234 35.98 -1.10 5.03
CA LYS A 234 37.34 -1.43 4.53
C LYS A 234 37.34 -2.26 3.24
N GLY A 235 36.19 -2.84 2.86
CA GLY A 235 36.09 -3.78 1.73
C GLY A 235 36.74 -5.13 2.03
N GLU A 236 36.82 -5.52 3.30
CA GLU A 236 37.36 -6.79 3.76
C GLU A 236 36.26 -7.86 3.87
N ASN A 237 36.67 -9.12 3.97
CA ASN A 237 35.73 -10.21 4.18
C ASN A 237 35.08 -10.13 5.57
N ILE A 238 33.81 -10.52 5.63
CA ILE A 238 33.04 -10.57 6.87
C ILE A 238 33.68 -11.60 7.83
N PRO A 239 33.96 -11.24 9.10
CA PRO A 239 34.50 -12.16 10.08
C PRO A 239 33.48 -13.22 10.49
N GLU A 240 33.96 -14.32 11.08
CA GLU A 240 33.07 -15.35 11.61
C GLU A 240 32.19 -14.82 12.76
N PRO A 241 30.88 -15.12 12.76
CA PRO A 241 29.98 -14.70 13.81
C PRO A 241 30.29 -15.29 15.18
N GLY A 242 30.03 -14.52 16.23
CA GLY A 242 30.10 -14.96 17.61
C GLY A 242 28.81 -15.59 18.13
N ILE A 243 28.69 -15.61 19.46
CA ILE A 243 27.52 -16.14 20.17
C ILE A 243 26.50 -15.00 20.37
N PRO A 244 25.22 -15.19 19.98
CA PRO A 244 24.14 -14.23 20.23
C PRO A 244 24.00 -13.85 21.70
N GLU A 245 23.74 -12.58 22.00
CA GLU A 245 23.51 -12.13 23.36
C GLU A 245 22.24 -12.75 23.97
N SER A 246 21.19 -12.94 23.16
CA SER A 246 19.96 -13.63 23.60
C SER A 246 20.22 -15.04 24.14
N PHE A 247 21.19 -15.77 23.59
CA PHE A 247 21.57 -17.09 24.08
C PHE A 247 22.28 -17.02 25.44
N LYS A 248 23.14 -16.00 25.65
CA LYS A 248 23.80 -15.78 26.94
C LYS A 248 22.78 -15.41 28.02
N VAL A 249 21.83 -14.53 27.69
CA VAL A 249 20.73 -14.16 28.59
C VAL A 249 19.93 -15.40 29.00
N LEU A 250 19.57 -16.27 28.05
CA LEU A 250 18.86 -17.52 28.35
C LEU A 250 19.60 -18.39 29.36
N ILE A 251 20.92 -18.55 29.21
CA ILE A 251 21.72 -19.36 30.12
C ILE A 251 21.74 -18.75 31.52
N LYS A 252 21.91 -17.43 31.63
CA LYS A 252 21.87 -16.72 32.92
C LYS A 252 20.49 -16.83 33.57
N GLU A 253 19.41 -16.79 32.79
CA GLU A 253 18.05 -17.00 33.30
C GLU A 253 17.84 -18.43 33.84
N MET A 254 18.37 -19.46 33.16
CA MET A 254 18.33 -20.83 33.66
C MET A 254 19.17 -21.01 34.94
N GLN A 255 20.37 -20.41 35.00
CA GLN A 255 21.23 -20.43 36.18
C GLN A 255 20.57 -19.70 37.38
N ALA A 256 19.83 -18.63 37.12
CA ALA A 256 19.04 -17.93 38.15
C ALA A 256 17.91 -18.80 38.75
N LEU A 257 17.46 -19.84 38.04
CA LEU A 257 16.54 -20.86 38.56
C LEU A 257 17.26 -21.97 39.35
N CYS A 258 18.55 -21.80 39.65
CA CYS A 258 19.43 -22.80 40.26
C CYS A 258 19.61 -24.07 39.43
N LEU A 259 19.46 -23.99 38.10
CA LEU A 259 19.84 -25.07 37.19
C LEU A 259 21.32 -24.93 36.83
N ASN A 260 22.08 -26.03 36.95
CA ASN A 260 23.46 -26.03 36.49
C ASN A 260 23.50 -26.23 34.97
N VAL A 261 23.79 -25.16 34.24
CA VAL A 261 23.92 -25.16 32.78
C VAL A 261 25.31 -24.65 32.42
N GLU A 262 26.08 -25.52 31.76
CA GLU A 262 27.45 -25.28 31.34
C GLU A 262 27.56 -25.53 29.83
N VAL A 263 28.37 -24.73 29.13
CA VAL A 263 28.67 -24.96 27.72
C VAL A 263 30.01 -25.67 27.62
N LEU A 264 29.98 -26.89 27.10
CA LEU A 264 31.18 -27.70 26.93
C LEU A 264 31.67 -27.61 25.48
N SER A 265 32.98 -27.47 25.32
CA SER A 265 33.66 -27.71 24.05
C SER A 265 33.60 -29.20 23.68
N HIS A 266 33.93 -29.53 22.43
CA HIS A 266 34.05 -30.91 21.96
C HIS A 266 35.04 -31.74 22.82
N ASP A 267 36.02 -31.09 23.43
CA ASP A 267 37.02 -31.73 24.31
C ASP A 267 36.56 -31.85 25.77
N GLY A 268 35.30 -31.53 26.09
CA GLY A 268 34.74 -31.59 27.44
C GLY A 268 35.23 -30.49 28.38
N GLN A 269 35.95 -29.49 27.86
CA GLN A 269 36.34 -28.30 28.62
C GLN A 269 35.20 -27.28 28.64
N GLU A 270 34.95 -26.71 29.80
CA GLU A 270 33.97 -25.65 29.98
C GLU A 270 34.42 -24.37 29.25
N ILE A 271 33.52 -23.80 28.44
CA ILE A 271 33.75 -22.53 27.76
C ILE A 271 33.22 -21.42 28.67
N GLU A 272 34.14 -20.65 29.27
CA GLU A 272 33.76 -19.43 29.99
C GLU A 272 33.17 -18.41 29.01
N MET A 273 31.86 -18.19 29.11
CA MET A 273 31.21 -17.05 28.47
C MET A 273 31.53 -15.78 29.27
N ARG A 274 32.70 -15.20 28.98
CA ARG A 274 33.15 -13.93 29.59
C ARG A 274 32.14 -12.81 29.30
N GLU A 275 31.83 -12.05 30.34
CA GLU A 275 31.09 -10.78 30.26
C GLU A 275 31.91 -9.75 29.47
N LEU A 276 31.24 -9.03 28.58
CA LEU A 276 31.85 -8.16 27.58
C LEU A 276 31.74 -6.69 27.99
N ASP A 277 32.32 -6.34 29.13
CA ASP A 277 31.94 -5.08 29.79
C ASP A 277 32.93 -3.91 29.60
N GLU A 278 34.16 -4.12 29.14
CA GLU A 278 35.14 -3.01 29.03
C GLU A 278 35.68 -2.72 27.62
N GLU A 279 35.95 -3.75 26.82
CA GLU A 279 36.58 -3.57 25.49
C GLU A 279 35.56 -3.14 24.43
N THR A 280 34.31 -3.59 24.58
CA THR A 280 33.16 -3.27 23.71
C THR A 280 32.76 -1.79 23.81
N PHE A 281 32.77 -1.22 25.01
CA PHE A 281 32.40 0.18 25.21
C PHE A 281 33.42 1.13 24.56
N ARG A 282 34.72 0.84 24.70
CA ARG A 282 35.79 1.67 24.11
C ARG A 282 35.75 1.67 22.58
N THR A 283 35.56 0.50 21.96
CA THR A 283 35.54 0.37 20.50
C THR A 283 34.34 1.07 19.86
N VAL A 284 33.17 1.05 20.50
CA VAL A 284 31.98 1.73 19.97
C VAL A 284 32.06 3.26 20.15
N GLU A 285 32.67 3.72 21.25
CA GLU A 285 32.91 5.15 21.50
C GLU A 285 33.94 5.75 20.53
N GLU A 286 35.01 5.00 20.19
CA GLU A 286 36.01 5.39 19.18
C GLU A 286 35.42 5.56 17.77
N LEU A 287 34.35 4.82 17.44
CA LEU A 287 33.66 4.89 16.14
C LEU A 287 32.60 6.00 16.07
N GLY A 288 32.40 6.77 17.15
CA GLY A 288 31.42 7.87 17.21
C GLY A 288 29.96 7.40 17.10
N ILE A 289 29.68 6.12 17.40
CA ILE A 289 28.34 5.54 17.36
C ILE A 289 27.73 5.73 18.75
N ASP A 290 26.83 6.71 18.87
CA ASP A 290 26.08 6.92 20.10
C ASP A 290 25.00 5.83 20.27
N ILE A 291 25.33 4.79 21.02
CA ILE A 291 24.42 3.70 21.43
C ILE A 291 23.55 4.10 22.64
N SER A 292 23.75 5.27 23.23
CA SER A 292 23.13 5.67 24.50
C SER A 292 21.74 6.27 24.35
N ARG A 293 21.16 6.32 23.14
CA ARG A 293 19.83 6.92 22.96
C ARG A 293 18.80 6.11 23.76
N PRO A 294 18.15 6.70 24.80
CA PRO A 294 17.21 5.97 25.62
C PRO A 294 16.07 5.43 24.77
N GLU A 295 15.54 4.25 25.14
CA GLU A 295 14.54 3.49 24.38
C GLU A 295 13.27 4.29 24.04
N ARG A 296 13.07 5.48 24.62
CA ARG A 296 11.92 6.36 24.36
C ARG A 296 12.39 7.65 23.69
N GLY A 297 11.86 7.95 22.50
CA GLY A 297 11.95 9.30 21.92
C GLY A 297 11.33 10.32 22.90
N SER A 298 11.81 11.56 22.91
CA SER A 298 11.24 12.56 23.81
C SER A 298 9.78 12.82 23.42
N ASP A 299 8.91 13.04 24.41
CA ASP A 299 7.50 13.36 24.16
C ASP A 299 7.35 14.61 23.25
N GLU A 300 8.38 15.48 23.20
CA GLU A 300 8.48 16.61 22.26
C GLU A 300 8.65 16.19 20.79
N GLU A 301 9.46 15.16 20.49
CA GLU A 301 9.61 14.67 19.11
C GLU A 301 8.33 14.03 18.59
N ASP A 302 7.58 13.36 19.47
CA ASP A 302 6.28 12.77 19.14
C ASP A 302 5.21 13.85 18.97
N ALA A 303 5.22 14.89 19.82
CA ALA A 303 4.35 16.06 19.68
C ALA A 303 4.65 16.86 18.40
N ALA A 304 5.91 17.08 18.06
CA ALA A 304 6.32 17.76 16.84
C ALA A 304 5.89 16.99 15.58
N ARG A 305 5.98 15.64 15.60
CA ARG A 305 5.50 14.79 14.52
C ARG A 305 3.97 14.80 14.41
N ALA A 306 3.24 14.84 15.53
CA ALA A 306 1.79 15.00 15.52
C ALA A 306 1.36 16.36 14.94
N ALA A 307 2.05 17.44 15.30
CA ALA A 307 1.81 18.78 14.76
C ALA A 307 2.09 18.85 13.24
N ALA A 308 3.19 18.23 12.78
CA ALA A 308 3.51 18.15 11.35
C ALA A 308 2.46 17.35 10.55
N ARG A 309 1.83 16.32 11.16
CA ARG A 309 0.72 15.59 10.54
C ARG A 309 -0.54 16.44 10.43
N ALA A 310 -0.85 17.24 11.46
CA ALA A 310 -2.01 18.13 11.44
C ALA A 310 -1.89 19.25 10.39
N ALA A 311 -0.67 19.70 10.09
CA ALA A 311 -0.41 20.75 9.10
C ALA A 311 -0.46 20.27 7.63
N ARG A 312 -0.51 18.94 7.39
CA ARG A 312 -0.51 18.34 6.04
C ARG A 312 -1.90 17.85 5.56
N VAL A 313 -2.92 17.96 6.41
CA VAL A 313 -4.33 17.65 6.11
C VAL A 313 -5.06 18.94 5.73
#